data_AF-A0A924K7U7-F1
#
_entry.id   AF-A0A924K7U7-F1
#
_cell.length_a   1.000
_cell.length_b   1.000
_cell.length_c   1.000
_cell.angle_alpha   90.00
_cell.angle_beta   90.00
_cell.angle_gamma   90.00
#
_symmetry.space_group_name_H-M   'P 1'
#
loop_
_entity.id
_entity.type
_entity.pdbx_description
1 polymer ?
#
loop_
_entity_poly.entity_id
_entity_poly.type
_entity_poly.pdbx_seq_one_letter_code
_entity_poly.pdbx_strand_id
1 'polypeptide(L)'
;ELLNQIQKDLFDRALRYRDTHITEVNSFEEFKTVLEDKAGFISAHWDGTAATEEKIKELTKATIRCIPLLGIKEEGKCILTGEESAGRVLFAKAY
;
A
#
# COMPACT_ATOMS: atom_id res chain seq x y z
N GLU A 1 -19.12 -4.57 -30.37
CA GLU A 1 -19.76 -4.17 -29.10
C GLU A 1 -19.54 -5.18 -27.97
N LEU A 2 -19.87 -6.47 -28.15
CA LEU A 2 -19.68 -7.50 -27.11
C LEU A 2 -18.24 -7.59 -26.55
N LEU A 3 -17.22 -7.57 -27.42
CA LEU A 3 -15.81 -7.61 -26.98
C LEU A 3 -15.43 -6.40 -26.13
N ASN A 4 -15.93 -5.20 -26.46
CA ASN A 4 -15.68 -3.99 -25.68
C ASN A 4 -16.36 -4.08 -24.30
N GLN A 5 -17.56 -4.65 -24.25
CA GLN A 5 -18.27 -4.87 -22.99
C GLN A 5 -17.54 -5.87 -22.10
N ILE A 6 -17.08 -7.01 -22.66
CA ILE A 6 -16.28 -7.99 -21.92
C ILE A 6 -15.00 -7.35 -21.36
N GLN A 7 -14.29 -6.56 -22.17
CA GLN A 7 -13.09 -5.88 -21.73
C GLN A 7 -13.39 -4.90 -20.59
N LYS A 8 -14.47 -4.11 -20.71
CA LYS A 8 -14.91 -3.17 -19.68
C LYS A 8 -15.24 -3.90 -18.38
N ASP A 9 -15.99 -5.00 -18.45
CA ASP A 9 -16.42 -5.73 -17.26
C ASP A 9 -15.24 -6.41 -16.54
N LEU A 10 -14.29 -6.95 -17.30
CA LEU A 10 -13.05 -7.50 -16.75
C LEU A 10 -12.21 -6.42 -16.07
N PHE A 11 -12.06 -5.27 -16.71
CA PHE A 11 -11.35 -4.12 -16.12
C PHE A 11 -12.03 -3.65 -14.85
N ASP A 12 -13.35 -3.41 -14.89
CA ASP A 12 -14.13 -2.92 -13.74
C ASP A 12 -14.07 -3.92 -12.56
N ARG A 13 -14.08 -5.23 -12.85
CA ARG A 13 -13.91 -6.27 -11.83
C ARG A 13 -12.51 -6.25 -11.22
N ALA A 14 -11.46 -6.16 -12.04
CA ALA A 14 -10.09 -6.10 -11.56
C ALA A 14 -9.81 -4.82 -10.77
N LEU A 15 -10.36 -3.68 -11.23
CA LEU A 15 -10.29 -2.39 -10.57
C LEU A 15 -10.92 -2.46 -9.17
N ARG A 16 -12.17 -2.95 -9.08
CA ARG A 16 -12.84 -3.15 -7.79
C ARG A 16 -12.05 -4.09 -6.88
N TYR A 17 -11.57 -5.21 -7.41
CA TYR A 17 -10.80 -6.16 -6.62
C TYR A 17 -9.55 -5.50 -6.02
N ARG A 18 -8.78 -4.75 -6.82
CA ARG A 18 -7.61 -4.01 -6.33
C ARG A 18 -8.02 -3.02 -5.23
N ASP A 19 -9.04 -2.21 -5.48
CA ASP A 19 -9.42 -1.13 -4.57
C ASP A 19 -9.95 -1.67 -3.23
N THR A 20 -10.70 -2.78 -3.22
CA THR A 20 -11.14 -3.42 -1.96
C THR A 20 -10.05 -4.20 -1.24
N HIS A 21 -8.92 -4.46 -1.89
CA HIS A 21 -7.74 -5.15 -1.33
C HIS A 21 -6.59 -4.18 -1.01
N ILE A 22 -6.84 -2.87 -1.04
CA ILE A 22 -5.98 -1.88 -0.40
C ILE A 22 -6.50 -1.66 1.02
N THR A 23 -5.63 -1.77 2.02
CA THR A 23 -5.99 -1.56 3.42
C THR A 23 -5.14 -0.44 3.99
N GLU A 24 -5.78 0.61 4.48
CA GLU A 24 -5.11 1.72 5.16
C GLU A 24 -4.75 1.33 6.58
N VAL A 25 -3.54 1.69 7.02
CA VAL A 25 -3.04 1.46 8.38
C VAL A 25 -2.31 2.70 8.89
N ASN A 26 -2.31 2.88 10.20
CA ASN A 26 -1.72 4.06 10.85
C ASN A 26 -0.65 3.70 11.90
N SER A 27 -0.45 2.42 12.18
CA SER A 27 0.59 1.94 13.09
C SER A 27 1.37 0.76 12.50
N PHE A 28 2.60 0.55 12.97
CA PHE A 28 3.38 -0.62 12.58
C PHE A 28 2.77 -1.94 13.07
N GLU A 29 1.98 -1.91 14.14
CA GLU A 29 1.27 -3.10 14.64
C GLU A 29 0.15 -3.50 13.68
N GLU A 30 -0.72 -2.56 13.30
CA GLU A 30 -1.74 -2.76 12.27
C GLU A 30 -1.11 -3.22 10.95
N PHE A 31 0.01 -2.61 10.56
CA PHE A 31 0.75 -3.01 9.36
C PHE A 31 1.11 -4.50 9.38
N LYS A 32 1.67 -5.00 10.49
CA LYS A 32 2.04 -6.41 10.62
C LYS A 32 0.81 -7.32 10.61
N THR A 33 -0.23 -6.96 11.36
CA THR A 33 -1.49 -7.72 11.41
C THR A 33 -2.11 -7.85 10.02
N VAL A 34 -2.26 -6.73 9.30
CA VAL A 34 -2.81 -6.74 7.95
C VAL A 34 -1.92 -7.53 6.99
N LEU A 35 -0.59 -7.44 7.11
CA LEU A 35 0.34 -8.17 6.24
C LEU A 35 0.32 -9.69 6.43
N GLU A 36 -0.15 -10.18 7.58
CA GLU A 36 -0.31 -11.60 7.88
C GLU A 36 -1.72 -12.09 7.58
N ASP A 37 -2.73 -11.33 8.00
CA ASP A 37 -4.14 -11.74 7.94
C ASP A 37 -4.79 -11.46 6.59
N LYS A 38 -4.32 -10.44 5.86
CA LYS A 38 -4.96 -9.96 4.64
C LYS A 38 -3.94 -9.81 3.51
N ALA A 39 -4.10 -10.64 2.48
CA ALA A 39 -3.38 -10.43 1.22
C ALA A 39 -3.85 -9.13 0.53
N GLY A 40 -2.95 -8.46 -0.18
CA GLY A 40 -3.25 -7.23 -0.90
C GLY A 40 -2.19 -6.15 -0.68
N PHE A 41 -2.58 -4.90 -0.92
CA PHE A 41 -1.74 -3.74 -0.67
C PHE A 41 -2.07 -3.11 0.67
N ILE A 42 -1.03 -2.60 1.33
CA ILE A 42 -1.15 -1.84 2.57
C ILE A 42 -0.79 -0.39 2.28
N SER A 43 -1.72 0.52 2.51
CA SER A 43 -1.53 1.97 2.35
C SER A 43 -1.10 2.58 3.69
N ALA A 44 0.17 2.97 3.78
CA ALA A 44 0.76 3.43 5.03
C ALA A 44 1.67 4.65 4.83
N HIS A 45 1.77 5.49 5.86
CA HIS A 45 2.69 6.61 5.87
C HIS A 45 4.15 6.16 5.94
N TRP A 46 4.98 6.80 5.13
CA TRP A 46 6.42 6.60 5.05
C TRP A 46 7.16 7.93 5.05
N ASP A 47 8.31 7.98 5.71
CA ASP A 47 9.11 9.21 5.93
C ASP A 47 9.97 9.62 4.72
N GLY A 48 9.91 8.87 3.61
CA GLY A 48 10.69 9.18 2.40
C GLY A 48 12.12 8.63 2.42
N THR A 49 12.53 7.92 3.48
CA THR A 49 13.91 7.44 3.63
C THR A 49 14.07 5.97 3.26
N ALA A 50 15.15 5.66 2.53
CA ALA A 50 15.50 4.29 2.16
C ALA A 50 15.80 3.42 3.38
N ALA A 51 16.39 4.00 4.44
CA ALA A 51 16.69 3.28 5.68
C ALA A 51 15.43 2.72 6.36
N THR A 52 14.36 3.51 6.38
CA THR A 52 13.07 3.07 6.93
C THR A 52 12.45 1.97 6.09
N GLU A 53 12.51 2.08 4.75
CA GLU A 53 12.02 1.01 3.86
C GLU A 53 12.80 -0.30 4.08
N GLU A 54 14.13 -0.22 4.16
CA GLU A 54 14.99 -1.39 4.38
C GLU A 54 14.67 -2.06 5.72
N LYS A 55 14.48 -1.28 6.78
CA LYS A 55 14.10 -1.79 8.09
C LYS A 55 12.72 -2.46 8.07
N ILE A 56 11.72 -1.88 7.38
CA ILE A 56 10.40 -2.52 7.20
C ILE A 56 10.56 -3.86 6.47
N LYS A 57 11.39 -3.90 5.42
CA LYS A 57 11.67 -5.11 4.65
C LYS A 57 12.35 -6.20 5.48
N GLU A 58 13.31 -5.84 6.32
CA GLU A 58 13.97 -6.78 7.22
C GLU A 58 12.98 -7.40 8.20
N LEU A 59 12.13 -6.57 8.82
CA LEU A 59 11.18 -6.97 9.84
C LEU A 59 9.97 -7.77 9.29
N THR A 60 9.54 -7.47 8.07
CA THR A 60 8.23 -7.95 7.57
C THR A 60 8.28 -8.62 6.20
N LYS A 61 9.41 -8.53 5.50
CA LYS A 61 9.60 -8.91 4.08
C LYS A 61 8.74 -8.11 3.09
N ALA A 62 7.95 -7.13 3.55
CA ALA A 62 7.24 -6.22 2.67
C ALA A 62 8.17 -5.15 2.08
N THR A 63 7.87 -4.70 0.87
CA THR A 63 8.58 -3.61 0.19
C THR A 63 7.59 -2.61 -0.37
N ILE A 64 8.05 -1.38 -0.65
CA ILE A 64 7.20 -0.39 -1.33
C ILE A 64 7.01 -0.85 -2.79
N ARG A 65 5.75 -0.96 -3.21
CA ARG A 65 5.37 -1.36 -4.58
C ARG A 65 4.99 -0.19 -5.45
N CYS A 66 4.52 0.90 -4.83
CA CYS A 66 4.12 2.11 -5.53
C CYS A 66 4.19 3.32 -4.58
N ILE A 67 4.77 4.41 -5.10
CA ILE A 67 4.68 5.76 -4.52
C ILE A 67 3.73 6.54 -5.44
N PRO A 68 2.49 6.87 -5.00
CA PRO A 68 1.51 7.52 -5.87
C PRO A 68 1.97 8.93 -6.32
N LEU A 69 2.16 9.12 -7.62
CA LEU A 69 2.58 10.43 -8.20
C LEU A 69 1.50 11.52 -8.08
N LEU A 70 0.23 11.13 -8.16
CA LEU A 70 -0.95 11.99 -8.01
C LEU A 70 -1.75 11.62 -6.76
N GLY A 71 -1.08 11.06 -5.76
CA GLY A 71 -1.71 10.71 -4.49
C GLY A 71 -2.23 11.92 -3.74
N ILE A 72 -3.16 11.69 -2.82
CA ILE A 72 -3.58 12.70 -1.86
C ILE A 72 -2.36 13.05 -1.01
N LYS A 73 -2.01 14.34 -0.96
CA LYS A 73 -1.06 14.85 0.01
C LYS A 73 -1.75 14.86 1.36
N GLU A 74 -1.50 13.80 2.11
CA GLU A 74 -1.99 13.60 3.47
C GLU A 74 -0.76 13.67 4.37
N GLU A 75 -0.67 14.74 5.16
CA GLU A 75 0.36 14.82 6.18
C GLU A 75 0.05 13.83 7.29
N GLY A 76 1.06 13.06 7.68
CA GLY A 76 0.93 12.08 8.73
C GLY A 76 2.28 11.73 9.33
N LYS A 77 2.33 10.59 10.00
CA LYS A 77 3.55 10.09 10.63
C LYS A 77 3.92 8.74 10.07
N CYS A 78 5.19 8.53 9.77
CA CYS A 78 5.67 7.24 9.34
C CYS A 78 5.31 6.17 10.36
N ILE A 79 4.75 5.06 9.87
CA ILE A 79 4.26 3.97 10.72
C ILE A 79 5.36 3.35 11.61
N LEU A 80 6.63 3.42 11.19
CA LEU A 80 7.75 2.80 11.89
C LEU A 80 8.54 3.79 12.75
N THR A 81 8.88 4.95 12.20
CA THR A 81 9.78 5.92 12.85
C THR A 81 9.03 7.01 13.61
N GLY A 82 7.78 7.28 13.24
CA GLY A 82 6.99 8.39 13.78
C GLY A 82 7.35 9.76 13.20
N GLU A 83 8.34 9.82 12.31
CA GLU A 83 8.78 11.03 11.59
C GLU A 83 7.68 11.52 10.63
N GLU A 84 7.78 12.78 10.21
CA GLU A 84 6.81 13.39 9.29
C GLU A 84 6.76 12.66 7.95
N SER A 85 5.54 12.48 7.44
CA SER A 85 5.27 11.82 6.16
C SER A 85 4.39 12.73 5.31
N ALA A 86 4.82 12.97 4.07
CA ALA A 86 4.07 13.80 3.11
C ALA A 86 2.90 13.08 2.44
N GLY A 87 2.77 11.76 2.65
CA GLY A 87 1.72 10.95 2.05
C GLY A 87 1.93 9.45 2.24
N ARG A 88 0.91 8.68 1.86
CA ARG A 88 0.91 7.22 1.97
C ARG A 88 1.54 6.57 0.74
N VAL A 89 2.21 5.45 0.98
CA VAL A 89 2.75 4.56 -0.05
C VAL A 89 2.13 3.17 0.07
N LEU A 90 2.18 2.40 -1.02
CA LEU A 90 1.64 1.04 -1.05
C LEU A 90 2.73 0.01 -0.81
N PHE A 91 2.59 -0.75 0.28
CA PHE A 91 3.43 -1.90 0.60
C PHE A 91 2.75 -3.21 0.21
N ALA A 92 3.54 -4.23 -0.13
CA ALA A 92 3.11 -5.62 -0.19
C ALA A 92 4.30 -6.58 -0.04
N LYS A 93 4.03 -7.85 0.27
CA LYS A 93 5.01 -8.94 0.10
C LYS A 93 5.16 -9.25 -1.39
N ALA A 94 6.41 -9.32 -1.87
CA ALA A 94 6.68 -9.76 -3.24
C ALA A 94 6.38 -11.27 -3.39
N TYR A 95 5.99 -11.68 -4.60
CA TYR A 95 5.76 -13.08 -4.98
C TYR A 95 7.03 -13.93 -4.87
#